data_AF-A0A815IZT0-F1
#
_entry.id   AF-A0A815IZT0-F1
#
_cell.length_a   1.000
_cell.length_b   1.000
_cell.length_c   1.000
_cell.angle_alpha   90.00
_cell.angle_beta   90.00
_cell.angle_gamma   90.00
#
_symmetry.space_group_name_H-M   'P 1'
#
loop_
_entity.id
_entity.type
_entity.pdbx_description
1 polymer ?
#
loop_
_entity_poly.entity_id
_entity_poly.type
_entity_poly.pdbx_seq_one_letter_code
_entity_poly.pdbx_strand_id
1 'polypeptide(L)'
;MNNSKNISDDVSIHHATTTNKNISKFLGLMIVLLIVILALVAAILGFLIVKLNKTQNIIINNSSSPSILSDSITIDQILIHLNEFQRIAVESNGTRHINSIGFNKTVDYIYNHLTQKTNLDVHKQYFDVPNFALNSTPILISYINGQRFDYIYDVNFTHMQFSGPTLNWPTTGYPTTHVPNLGCTDLDWEQVQANDKVAIVKRGDCTYREKTVLASKYNVRGVLFYNDGISSEREKPVMAGVPTDTKFPCFSLSYQAGLQLAQNTQTTSIVMNIVVKPLPPTIVTNVCADTKTGDKTQTIVIGSHSDSVAAGSGINDNGSGTAATLVIATNLDHFLSKQSSVYSAYAYRVRFCWWGAEESGLVGSTEHIHRANTSTEIGNRTIDYLVNLNFDMLASPNFVIAIYDGNTANNVSTPLSAIVGSIKLTQLFINYFTTKNMPWDSKIFDGRSDYGPFLFAGIVCSGLSAGVDLTKTKEQRDRYYRLLNEEGGMANVVYDPCYHQQCDTIENINPVIYEILVKAAAYMIEYLGQLNDLKTWLYPNGQTTRSLPSLNINDVVLNNYYRAKDL
;
A
#
# COMPACT_ATOMS: atom_id res chain seq x y z
N MET A 1 6.63 -105.07 -33.12
CA MET A 1 7.69 -104.16 -33.62
C MET A 1 7.10 -102.76 -33.72
N ASN A 2 7.77 -101.79 -33.11
CA ASN A 2 7.81 -100.36 -33.40
C ASN A 2 6.55 -99.45 -33.38
N ASN A 3 6.75 -98.36 -32.62
CA ASN A 3 6.54 -96.95 -32.94
C ASN A 3 5.15 -96.27 -32.79
N SER A 4 5.15 -95.37 -31.80
CA SER A 4 4.94 -93.90 -31.89
C SER A 4 3.53 -93.28 -31.86
N LYS A 5 3.38 -92.37 -30.86
CA LYS A 5 2.65 -91.07 -30.78
C LYS A 5 1.10 -91.11 -30.91
N ASN A 6 0.25 -90.32 -30.24
CA ASN A 6 0.29 -89.02 -29.53
C ASN A 6 -1.04 -88.84 -28.72
N ILE A 7 -1.05 -88.29 -27.48
CA ILE A 7 -1.53 -86.95 -27.00
C ILE A 7 -2.93 -86.88 -26.29
N SER A 8 -2.99 -85.98 -25.28
CA SER A 8 -4.11 -85.29 -24.54
C SER A 8 -4.68 -86.00 -23.29
N ASP A 9 -5.09 -85.37 -22.17
CA ASP A 9 -5.09 -83.99 -21.61
C ASP A 9 -5.46 -84.08 -20.10
N ASP A 10 -5.12 -83.02 -19.31
CA ASP A 10 -5.70 -82.54 -18.03
C ASP A 10 -5.82 -83.49 -16.80
N VAL A 11 -5.51 -83.09 -15.56
CA VAL A 11 -6.12 -82.02 -14.76
C VAL A 11 -5.18 -81.57 -13.62
N SER A 12 -4.95 -80.26 -13.54
CA SER A 12 -4.51 -79.53 -12.34
C SER A 12 -5.71 -79.20 -11.43
N ILE A 13 -5.50 -79.01 -10.13
CA ILE A 13 -6.27 -78.18 -9.15
C ILE A 13 -6.18 -78.89 -7.78
N HIS A 14 -5.13 -78.61 -6.99
CA HIS A 14 -5.24 -78.79 -5.52
C HIS A 14 -4.26 -77.99 -4.65
N HIS A 15 -3.39 -77.14 -5.21
CA HIS A 15 -2.40 -76.39 -4.42
C HIS A 15 -2.57 -74.86 -4.35
N ALA A 16 -3.67 -74.28 -4.86
CA ALA A 16 -3.86 -72.82 -4.90
C ALA A 16 -4.75 -72.22 -3.78
N THR A 17 -5.32 -73.02 -2.87
CA THR A 17 -6.37 -72.55 -1.93
C THR A 17 -5.90 -72.15 -0.52
N THR A 18 -4.69 -72.52 -0.10
CA THR A 18 -4.17 -72.21 1.25
C THR A 18 -3.40 -70.89 1.32
N THR A 19 -2.73 -70.46 0.25
CA THR A 19 -1.92 -69.22 0.20
C THR A 19 -2.78 -67.96 0.17
N ASN A 20 -3.95 -67.99 -0.49
CA ASN A 20 -4.87 -66.85 -0.59
C ASN A 20 -5.61 -66.50 0.72
N LYS A 21 -5.79 -67.46 1.64
CA LYS A 21 -6.46 -67.23 2.93
C LYS A 21 -5.62 -66.47 3.95
N ASN A 22 -4.29 -66.58 3.87
CA ASN A 22 -3.39 -65.87 4.79
C ASN A 22 -3.12 -64.43 4.33
N ILE A 23 -3.07 -64.19 3.01
CA ILE A 23 -2.95 -62.85 2.43
C ILE A 23 -4.21 -62.02 2.72
N SER A 24 -5.41 -62.60 2.60
CA SER A 24 -6.66 -61.88 2.90
C SER A 24 -6.81 -61.51 4.38
N LYS A 25 -6.35 -62.36 5.31
CA LYS A 25 -6.31 -62.05 6.74
C LYS A 25 -5.31 -60.94 7.06
N PHE A 26 -4.13 -60.95 6.42
CA PHE A 26 -3.12 -59.92 6.62
C PHE A 26 -3.58 -58.55 6.07
N LEU A 27 -4.22 -58.55 4.89
CA LEU A 27 -4.80 -57.35 4.29
C LEU A 27 -5.95 -56.79 5.15
N GLY A 28 -6.79 -57.67 5.69
CA GLY A 28 -7.85 -57.30 6.64
C GLY A 28 -7.29 -56.63 7.91
N LEU A 29 -6.19 -57.16 8.47
CA LEU A 29 -5.54 -56.58 9.64
C LEU A 29 -4.96 -55.18 9.35
N MET A 30 -4.36 -54.99 8.18
CA MET A 30 -3.82 -53.69 7.75
C MET A 30 -4.91 -52.64 7.56
N ILE A 31 -6.06 -53.03 6.98
CA ILE A 31 -7.21 -52.12 6.80
C ILE A 31 -7.77 -51.70 8.16
N VAL A 32 -7.91 -52.63 9.11
CA VAL A 32 -8.37 -52.31 10.47
C VAL A 32 -7.39 -51.36 11.17
N LEU A 33 -6.09 -51.60 11.04
CA LEU A 33 -5.07 -50.72 11.62
C LEU A 33 -5.13 -49.30 11.02
N LEU A 34 -5.32 -49.18 9.71
CA LEU A 34 -5.43 -47.90 9.01
C LEU A 34 -6.68 -47.12 9.48
N ILE A 35 -7.81 -47.80 9.65
CA ILE A 35 -9.05 -47.19 10.17
C ILE A 35 -8.85 -46.67 11.60
N VAL A 36 -8.16 -47.44 12.45
CA VAL A 36 -7.87 -47.01 13.83
C VAL A 36 -6.95 -45.79 13.86
N ILE A 37 -5.92 -45.75 12.99
CA ILE A 37 -5.02 -44.59 12.87
C ILE A 37 -5.79 -43.35 12.39
N LEU A 38 -6.65 -43.49 11.37
CA LEU A 38 -7.47 -42.39 10.87
C LEU A 38 -8.45 -41.87 11.92
N ALA A 39 -9.06 -42.75 12.71
CA ALA A 39 -9.95 -42.38 13.81
C ALA A 39 -9.19 -41.63 14.93
N LEU A 40 -7.98 -42.07 15.27
CA LEU A 40 -7.11 -41.39 16.24
C LEU A 40 -6.68 -40.00 15.74
N VAL A 41 -6.30 -39.87 14.48
CA VAL A 41 -5.94 -38.58 13.86
C VAL A 41 -7.14 -37.63 13.87
N ALA A 42 -8.33 -38.10 13.50
CA ALA A 42 -9.55 -37.31 13.54
C ALA A 42 -9.92 -36.87 14.98
N ALA A 43 -9.73 -37.74 15.97
CA ALA A 43 -9.96 -37.40 17.37
C ALA A 43 -8.96 -36.35 17.90
N ILE A 44 -7.69 -36.46 17.53
CA ILE A 44 -6.65 -35.48 17.88
C ILE A 44 -6.93 -34.13 17.22
N LEU A 45 -7.29 -34.13 15.94
CA LEU A 45 -7.71 -32.91 15.21
C LEU A 45 -8.96 -32.29 15.84
N GLY A 46 -9.97 -33.09 16.19
CA GLY A 46 -11.16 -32.63 16.88
C GLY A 46 -10.83 -32.00 18.24
N PHE A 47 -9.94 -32.61 19.01
CA PHE A 47 -9.48 -32.07 20.29
C PHE A 47 -8.68 -30.77 20.14
N LEU A 48 -7.82 -30.67 19.11
CA LEU A 48 -7.11 -29.45 18.75
C LEU A 48 -8.06 -28.33 18.34
N ILE A 49 -9.06 -28.61 17.52
CA ILE A 49 -10.10 -27.65 17.10
C ILE A 49 -10.90 -27.16 18.31
N VAL A 50 -11.32 -28.06 19.20
CA VAL A 50 -12.02 -27.69 20.44
C VAL A 50 -11.15 -26.82 21.34
N LYS A 51 -9.85 -27.14 21.46
CA LYS A 51 -8.92 -26.35 22.27
C LYS A 51 -8.64 -24.97 21.66
N LEU A 52 -8.51 -24.89 20.33
CA LEU A 52 -8.40 -23.62 19.59
C LEU A 52 -9.66 -22.78 19.76
N ASN A 53 -10.85 -23.35 19.58
CA ASN A 53 -12.13 -22.67 19.79
C ASN A 53 -12.30 -22.22 21.25
N LYS A 54 -11.86 -23.01 22.23
CA LYS A 54 -11.92 -22.64 23.66
C LYS A 54 -10.95 -21.50 23.98
N THR A 55 -9.77 -21.48 23.35
CA THR A 55 -8.78 -20.40 23.49
C THR A 55 -9.28 -19.12 22.79
N GLN A 56 -9.91 -19.25 21.62
CA GLN A 56 -10.56 -18.17 20.89
C GLN A 56 -11.74 -17.59 21.69
N ASN A 57 -12.57 -18.44 22.31
CA ASN A 57 -13.68 -18.01 23.18
C ASN A 57 -13.22 -17.30 24.47
N ILE A 58 -12.07 -17.67 25.04
CA ILE A 58 -11.48 -16.96 26.19
C ILE A 58 -10.97 -15.57 25.77
N ILE A 59 -10.51 -15.40 24.53
CA ILE A 59 -10.12 -14.09 23.98
C ILE A 59 -11.37 -13.24 23.64
N ILE A 60 -12.44 -13.87 23.14
CA ILE A 60 -13.71 -13.19 22.76
C ILE A 60 -14.47 -12.65 23.99
N ASN A 61 -14.38 -13.30 25.15
CA ASN A 61 -15.15 -12.87 26.34
C ASN A 61 -14.60 -11.64 27.07
N ASN A 62 -13.50 -11.02 26.62
CA ASN A 62 -12.99 -9.77 27.20
C ASN A 62 -13.49 -8.50 26.49
N SER A 63 -14.28 -8.58 25.42
CA SER A 63 -14.72 -7.40 24.65
C SER A 63 -16.23 -7.14 24.76
N SER A 64 -16.67 -6.66 25.92
CA SER A 64 -18.02 -6.07 26.07
C SER A 64 -18.04 -4.80 26.90
N SER A 65 -16.88 -4.16 27.08
CA SER A 65 -16.83 -2.79 27.57
C SER A 65 -17.09 -1.84 26.39
N PRO A 66 -18.09 -0.93 26.48
CA PRO A 66 -18.27 0.11 25.49
C PRO A 66 -17.00 0.98 25.38
N SER A 67 -16.66 1.39 24.16
CA SER A 67 -15.49 2.23 23.88
C SER A 67 -15.91 3.69 23.95
N ILE A 68 -15.46 4.39 24.99
CA ILE A 68 -15.86 5.77 25.25
C ILE A 68 -15.36 6.69 24.14
N LEU A 69 -14.15 6.45 23.62
CA LEU A 69 -13.61 7.23 22.52
C LEU A 69 -14.39 6.99 21.23
N SER A 70 -14.69 5.73 20.88
CA SER A 70 -15.49 5.40 19.70
C SER A 70 -16.89 6.01 19.79
N ASP A 71 -17.56 5.87 20.94
CA ASP A 71 -18.92 6.36 21.14
C ASP A 71 -18.99 7.90 21.15
N SER A 72 -17.87 8.59 21.39
CA SER A 72 -17.79 10.06 21.35
C SER A 72 -17.76 10.66 19.94
N ILE A 73 -17.48 9.85 18.92
CA ILE A 73 -17.35 10.31 17.54
C ILE A 73 -18.74 10.50 16.93
N THR A 74 -18.94 11.64 16.27
CA THR A 74 -20.15 11.94 15.49
C THR A 74 -19.77 12.44 14.11
N ILE A 75 -20.63 12.20 13.12
CA ILE A 75 -20.39 12.70 11.76
C ILE A 75 -20.29 14.23 11.69
N ASP A 76 -21.08 14.96 12.49
CA ASP A 76 -21.06 16.42 12.52
C ASP A 76 -19.70 16.99 12.91
N GLN A 77 -19.03 16.41 13.92
CA GLN A 77 -17.68 16.81 14.31
C GLN A 77 -16.68 16.64 13.17
N ILE A 78 -16.81 15.54 12.43
CA ILE A 78 -15.90 15.21 11.34
C ILE A 78 -16.14 16.14 10.15
N LEU A 79 -17.41 16.39 9.80
CA LEU A 79 -17.79 17.25 8.69
C LEU A 79 -17.40 18.72 8.91
N ILE A 80 -17.30 19.20 10.15
CA ILE A 80 -16.77 20.55 10.42
C ILE A 80 -15.36 20.72 9.85
N HIS A 81 -14.47 19.77 10.13
CA HIS A 81 -13.09 19.81 9.62
C HIS A 81 -13.03 19.56 8.12
N LEU A 82 -13.83 18.62 7.62
CA LEU A 82 -13.83 18.28 6.20
C LEU A 82 -14.31 19.45 5.32
N ASN A 83 -15.35 20.17 5.74
CA ASN A 83 -15.81 21.40 5.08
C ASN A 83 -14.76 22.51 5.11
N GLU A 84 -13.98 22.61 6.20
CA GLU A 84 -12.91 23.59 6.27
C GLU A 84 -11.78 23.27 5.28
N PHE A 85 -11.42 21.98 5.11
CA PHE A 85 -10.46 21.58 4.07
C PHE A 85 -10.99 21.83 2.65
N GLN A 86 -12.30 21.68 2.42
CA GLN A 86 -12.96 22.08 1.16
C GLN A 86 -12.86 23.59 0.93
N ARG A 87 -13.14 24.40 1.96
CA ARG A 87 -13.04 25.86 1.90
C ARG A 87 -11.60 26.29 1.60
N ILE A 88 -10.62 25.73 2.31
CA ILE A 88 -9.19 26.01 2.10
C ILE A 88 -8.79 25.70 0.66
N ALA A 89 -9.19 24.55 0.11
CA ALA A 89 -8.90 24.18 -1.27
C ALA A 89 -9.52 25.18 -2.25
N VAL A 90 -10.82 25.47 -2.15
CA VAL A 90 -11.55 26.39 -3.05
C VAL A 90 -10.92 27.79 -3.05
N GLU A 91 -10.61 28.34 -1.89
CA GLU A 91 -9.96 29.65 -1.76
C GLU A 91 -8.50 29.68 -2.22
N SER A 92 -7.93 28.51 -2.55
CA SER A 92 -6.52 28.34 -2.92
C SER A 92 -6.36 27.65 -4.28
N ASN A 93 -7.24 27.98 -5.22
CA ASN A 93 -7.28 27.43 -6.59
C ASN A 93 -7.70 25.96 -6.69
N GLY A 94 -8.54 25.50 -5.78
CA GLY A 94 -9.21 24.20 -5.85
C GLY A 94 -8.39 23.00 -5.42
N THR A 95 -7.24 23.17 -4.75
CA THR A 95 -6.34 22.08 -4.37
C THR A 95 -5.63 22.32 -3.04
N ARG A 96 -5.17 21.24 -2.39
CA ARG A 96 -4.24 21.23 -1.25
C ARG A 96 -2.90 20.57 -1.60
N HIS A 97 -2.54 20.52 -2.87
CA HIS A 97 -1.26 19.99 -3.33
C HIS A 97 -0.07 20.75 -2.74
N ILE A 98 1.04 20.05 -2.47
CA ILE A 98 2.18 20.54 -1.67
C ILE A 98 2.83 21.85 -2.13
N ASN A 99 2.70 22.21 -3.41
CA ASN A 99 3.22 23.46 -3.98
C ASN A 99 2.18 24.59 -4.02
N SER A 100 1.09 24.46 -3.28
CA SER A 100 -0.04 25.40 -3.29
C SER A 100 -0.19 26.16 -1.96
N ILE A 101 -0.90 27.28 -2.02
CA ILE A 101 -1.36 28.01 -0.82
C ILE A 101 -2.29 27.13 0.02
N GLY A 102 -3.06 26.23 -0.62
CA GLY A 102 -4.00 25.35 0.05
C GLY A 102 -3.32 24.38 1.01
N PHE A 103 -2.17 23.82 0.62
CA PHE A 103 -1.39 22.96 1.51
C PHE A 103 -0.92 23.71 2.76
N ASN A 104 -0.32 24.89 2.60
CA ASN A 104 0.17 25.69 3.72
C ASN A 104 -0.97 26.07 4.69
N LYS A 105 -2.12 26.51 4.16
CA LYS A 105 -3.31 26.81 4.97
C LYS A 105 -3.84 25.58 5.71
N THR A 106 -3.72 24.39 5.12
CA THR A 106 -4.17 23.13 5.72
C THR A 106 -3.28 22.73 6.89
N VAL A 107 -1.96 22.79 6.70
CA VAL A 107 -0.96 22.59 7.75
C VAL A 107 -1.18 23.57 8.90
N ASP A 108 -1.43 24.84 8.59
CA ASP A 108 -1.69 25.86 9.61
C ASP A 108 -3.00 25.63 10.34
N TYR A 109 -4.06 25.21 9.64
CA TYR A 109 -5.33 24.86 10.28
C TYR A 109 -5.18 23.72 11.28
N ILE A 110 -4.53 22.61 10.88
CA ILE A 110 -4.29 21.45 11.74
C ILE A 110 -3.46 21.87 12.97
N TYR A 111 -2.34 22.57 12.75
CA TYR A 111 -1.46 23.01 13.82
C TYR A 111 -2.17 23.96 14.80
N ASN A 112 -2.90 24.95 14.29
CA ASN A 112 -3.60 25.93 15.10
C ASN A 112 -4.77 25.29 15.87
N HIS A 113 -5.54 24.40 15.24
CA HIS A 113 -6.61 23.68 15.93
C HIS A 113 -6.07 22.87 17.10
N LEU A 114 -5.03 22.06 16.89
CA LEU A 114 -4.45 21.23 17.94
C LEU A 114 -3.88 22.07 19.09
N THR A 115 -3.09 23.10 18.78
CA THR A 115 -2.48 23.96 19.81
C THR A 115 -3.51 24.79 20.60
N GLN A 116 -4.65 25.13 20.00
CA GLN A 116 -5.68 25.94 20.65
C GLN A 116 -6.74 25.11 21.38
N LYS A 117 -6.97 23.86 20.95
CA LYS A 117 -8.09 23.02 21.42
C LYS A 117 -7.67 21.81 22.24
N THR A 118 -6.37 21.50 22.28
CA THR A 118 -5.84 20.33 22.98
C THR A 118 -4.65 20.71 23.86
N ASN A 119 -4.26 19.80 24.74
CA ASN A 119 -3.02 19.88 25.50
C ASN A 119 -1.88 19.07 24.85
N LEU A 120 -2.01 18.62 23.60
CA LEU A 120 -1.00 17.79 22.95
C LEU A 120 0.31 18.57 22.69
N ASP A 121 1.43 17.85 22.66
CA ASP A 121 2.73 18.38 22.25
C ASP A 121 2.84 18.44 20.71
N VAL A 122 2.39 19.55 20.13
CA VAL A 122 2.32 19.75 18.67
C VAL A 122 3.63 20.32 18.10
N HIS A 123 4.16 19.69 17.06
CA HIS A 123 5.38 20.12 16.38
C HIS A 123 5.26 19.94 14.86
N LYS A 124 5.99 20.78 14.11
CA LYS A 124 6.11 20.73 12.66
C LYS A 124 7.45 20.09 12.27
N GLN A 125 7.46 19.20 11.29
CA GLN A 125 8.66 18.62 10.69
C GLN A 125 8.79 19.10 9.26
N TYR A 126 9.70 20.03 9.01
CA TYR A 126 9.97 20.59 7.68
C TYR A 126 11.00 19.75 6.91
N PHE A 127 10.80 19.57 5.62
CA PHE A 127 11.71 18.86 4.73
C PHE A 127 11.56 19.33 3.28
N ASP A 128 12.59 19.11 2.47
CA ASP A 128 12.60 19.50 1.06
C ASP A 128 12.06 18.39 0.18
N VAL A 129 11.17 18.74 -0.74
CA VAL A 129 10.66 17.85 -1.78
C VAL A 129 11.14 18.39 -3.14
N PRO A 130 11.97 17.63 -3.88
CA PRO A 130 12.29 17.94 -5.26
C PRO A 130 11.08 18.35 -6.10
N ASN A 131 11.30 19.36 -6.93
CA ASN A 131 10.29 19.86 -7.84
C ASN A 131 10.71 19.57 -9.28
N PHE A 132 9.73 19.28 -10.13
CA PHE A 132 9.94 18.97 -11.53
C PHE A 132 8.87 19.63 -12.37
N ALA A 133 9.30 20.36 -13.40
CA ALA A 133 8.39 20.86 -14.41
C ALA A 133 9.05 20.85 -15.78
N LEU A 134 8.22 20.72 -16.79
CA LEU A 134 8.61 20.86 -18.19
C LEU A 134 8.47 22.32 -18.62
N ASN A 135 9.38 22.78 -19.47
CA ASN A 135 9.29 24.11 -20.10
C ASN A 135 8.44 24.08 -21.37
N SER A 136 8.25 22.90 -21.98
CA SER A 136 7.45 22.68 -23.18
C SER A 136 7.00 21.23 -23.25
N THR A 137 5.97 20.95 -24.06
CA THR A 137 5.56 19.57 -24.36
C THR A 137 6.74 18.77 -24.92
N PRO A 138 7.04 17.58 -24.38
CA PRO A 138 8.09 16.72 -24.90
C PRO A 138 7.80 16.22 -26.32
N ILE A 139 8.85 15.88 -27.06
CA ILE A 139 8.75 15.32 -28.42
C ILE A 139 9.43 13.96 -28.46
N LEU A 140 8.77 12.98 -29.06
CA LEU A 140 9.33 11.68 -29.39
C LEU A 140 9.10 11.39 -30.87
N ILE A 141 10.18 11.03 -31.57
CA ILE A 141 10.17 10.66 -32.99
C ILE A 141 11.01 9.39 -33.14
N SER A 142 10.54 8.46 -33.97
CA SER A 142 11.35 7.33 -34.43
C SER A 142 11.58 7.39 -35.94
N TYR A 143 12.70 6.82 -36.37
CA TYR A 143 12.96 6.50 -37.77
C TYR A 143 13.17 5.00 -37.88
N ILE A 144 12.20 4.29 -38.46
CA ILE A 144 12.26 2.84 -38.66
C ILE A 144 12.50 2.58 -40.15
N ASN A 145 13.63 1.97 -40.50
CA ASN A 145 14.06 1.82 -41.89
C ASN A 145 14.10 3.18 -42.65
N GLY A 146 14.44 4.26 -41.95
CA GLY A 146 14.47 5.63 -42.50
C GLY A 146 13.10 6.30 -42.63
N GLN A 147 11.99 5.59 -42.40
CA GLN A 147 10.66 6.20 -42.36
C GLN A 147 10.41 6.85 -40.99
N ARG A 148 9.97 8.11 -41.00
CA ARG A 148 9.66 8.89 -39.80
C ARG A 148 8.29 8.52 -39.22
N PHE A 149 8.24 8.37 -37.90
CA PHE A 149 7.01 8.24 -37.11
C PHE A 149 7.03 9.21 -35.93
N ASP A 150 5.97 10.01 -35.81
CA ASP A 150 5.78 10.96 -34.72
C ASP A 150 4.81 10.37 -33.69
N TYR A 151 5.12 10.55 -32.40
CA TYR A 151 4.31 10.05 -31.30
C TYR A 151 3.55 11.20 -30.62
N ILE A 152 2.32 10.94 -30.20
CA ILE A 152 1.47 11.92 -29.53
C ILE A 152 1.68 11.82 -28.01
N TYR A 153 2.01 12.96 -27.39
CA TYR A 153 2.18 13.08 -25.95
C TYR A 153 0.86 12.82 -25.19
N ASP A 154 0.94 12.13 -24.06
CA ASP A 154 -0.17 11.58 -23.24
C ASP A 154 -1.11 10.59 -23.95
N VAL A 155 -0.77 10.17 -25.18
CA VAL A 155 -1.46 9.11 -25.91
C VAL A 155 -0.54 7.94 -26.15
N ASN A 156 0.56 8.15 -26.86
CA ASN A 156 1.54 7.11 -27.17
C ASN A 156 2.68 7.08 -26.16
N PHE A 157 3.03 8.23 -25.59
CA PHE A 157 4.08 8.38 -24.60
C PHE A 157 3.80 9.51 -23.60
N THR A 158 4.40 9.45 -22.42
CA THR A 158 4.49 10.57 -21.48
C THR A 158 5.91 10.64 -20.90
N HIS A 159 6.23 11.71 -20.18
CA HIS A 159 7.54 11.87 -19.57
C HIS A 159 7.65 11.12 -18.23
N MET A 160 8.86 10.74 -17.87
CA MET A 160 9.16 10.36 -16.49
C MET A 160 9.48 11.63 -15.69
N GLN A 161 8.90 11.76 -14.49
CA GLN A 161 9.26 12.84 -13.58
C GLN A 161 10.76 12.73 -13.25
N PHE A 162 11.42 13.90 -13.21
CA PHE A 162 12.87 14.02 -13.00
C PHE A 162 13.75 13.39 -14.10
N SER A 163 13.18 13.12 -15.27
CA SER A 163 13.94 12.85 -16.48
C SER A 163 14.98 13.95 -16.72
N GLY A 164 16.18 13.56 -17.15
CA GLY A 164 17.22 14.51 -17.56
C GLY A 164 16.82 15.27 -18.83
N PRO A 165 17.37 16.47 -19.07
CA PRO A 165 17.12 17.24 -20.27
C PRO A 165 17.75 16.59 -21.51
N THR A 166 17.21 16.89 -22.68
CA THR A 166 17.85 16.58 -23.97
C THR A 166 19.04 17.52 -24.19
N LEU A 167 20.24 16.96 -24.36
CA LEU A 167 21.47 17.71 -24.62
C LEU A 167 22.09 17.30 -25.97
N ASN A 168 22.16 18.23 -26.92
CA ASN A 168 22.87 18.07 -28.20
C ASN A 168 22.51 16.80 -29.00
N TRP A 169 21.21 16.51 -29.16
CA TRP A 169 20.76 15.35 -29.92
C TRP A 169 20.87 15.55 -31.44
N PRO A 170 21.29 14.53 -32.21
CA PRO A 170 21.29 14.57 -33.66
C PRO A 170 19.85 14.59 -34.21
N THR A 171 19.65 15.25 -35.35
CA THR A 171 18.33 15.36 -36.01
C THR A 171 17.76 14.00 -36.44
N THR A 172 18.64 13.04 -36.76
CA THR A 172 18.28 11.66 -37.12
C THR A 172 18.16 10.72 -35.92
N GLY A 173 18.44 11.22 -34.71
CA GLY A 173 18.34 10.43 -33.49
C GLY A 173 19.51 9.49 -33.24
N TYR A 174 19.44 8.80 -32.10
CA TYR A 174 20.38 7.74 -31.70
C TYR A 174 19.82 6.36 -32.02
N PRO A 175 20.67 5.37 -32.36
CA PRO A 175 20.22 4.00 -32.52
C PRO A 175 19.63 3.45 -31.21
N THR A 176 18.84 2.39 -31.32
CA THR A 176 18.16 1.78 -30.16
C THR A 176 18.76 0.43 -29.77
N THR A 177 18.49 0.00 -28.54
CA THR A 177 18.68 -1.38 -28.10
C THR A 177 17.51 -1.82 -27.23
N HIS A 178 17.10 -3.09 -27.32
CA HIS A 178 16.09 -3.66 -26.42
C HIS A 178 16.81 -4.40 -25.31
N VAL A 179 16.57 -4.00 -24.06
CA VAL A 179 17.14 -4.68 -22.89
C VAL A 179 16.28 -5.94 -22.62
N PRO A 180 16.88 -7.14 -22.60
CA PRO A 180 16.15 -8.38 -22.38
C PRO A 180 15.52 -8.46 -20.99
N ASN A 181 14.63 -9.45 -20.83
CA ASN A 181 13.88 -9.69 -19.61
C ASN A 181 13.13 -8.41 -19.19
N LEU A 182 13.52 -7.84 -18.05
CA LEU A 182 12.94 -6.62 -17.49
C LEU A 182 14.01 -5.56 -17.23
N GLY A 183 15.29 -5.80 -17.56
CA GLY A 183 16.37 -4.85 -17.26
C GLY A 183 16.57 -4.59 -15.76
N CYS A 184 16.33 -5.59 -14.92
CA CYS A 184 16.36 -5.48 -13.46
C CYS A 184 17.70 -5.87 -12.84
N THR A 185 18.61 -6.44 -13.62
CA THR A 185 19.92 -6.91 -13.16
C THR A 185 21.02 -6.46 -14.11
N ASP A 186 22.26 -6.27 -13.63
CA ASP A 186 23.40 -5.94 -14.51
C ASP A 186 23.54 -6.98 -15.66
N LEU A 187 23.23 -8.25 -15.41
CA LEU A 187 23.24 -9.31 -16.44
C LEU A 187 22.31 -9.01 -17.63
N ASP A 188 21.15 -8.39 -17.40
CA ASP A 188 20.23 -8.03 -18.48
C ASP A 188 20.87 -6.99 -19.43
N TRP A 189 21.65 -6.07 -18.85
CA TRP A 189 22.27 -4.97 -19.58
C TRP A 189 23.60 -5.36 -20.23
N GLU A 190 24.39 -6.24 -19.60
CA GLU A 190 25.66 -6.77 -20.14
C GLU A 190 25.47 -7.55 -21.46
N GLN A 191 24.27 -8.11 -21.67
CA GLN A 191 23.94 -8.87 -22.88
C GLN A 191 23.68 -7.99 -24.10
N VAL A 192 23.65 -6.66 -23.95
CA VAL A 192 23.31 -5.73 -25.03
C VAL A 192 24.31 -4.59 -25.16
N GLN A 193 24.47 -4.08 -26.38
CA GLN A 193 25.27 -2.88 -26.62
C GLN A 193 24.43 -1.62 -26.39
N ALA A 194 24.39 -1.15 -25.14
CA ALA A 194 23.58 0.00 -24.72
C ALA A 194 24.32 1.36 -24.77
N ASN A 195 25.66 1.36 -24.75
CA ASN A 195 26.45 2.58 -24.83
C ASN A 195 26.12 3.38 -26.08
N ASP A 196 25.89 4.69 -25.90
CA ASP A 196 25.52 5.63 -26.97
C ASP A 196 24.21 5.30 -27.72
N LYS A 197 23.31 4.52 -27.10
CA LYS A 197 22.00 4.15 -27.65
C LYS A 197 20.85 4.59 -26.75
N VAL A 198 19.64 4.59 -27.30
CA VAL A 198 18.40 4.66 -26.53
C VAL A 198 17.99 3.25 -26.12
N ALA A 199 17.91 3.00 -24.81
CA ALA A 199 17.49 1.71 -24.28
C ALA A 199 15.96 1.62 -24.23
N ILE A 200 15.39 0.55 -24.75
CA ILE A 200 13.97 0.22 -24.66
C ILE A 200 13.81 -0.89 -23.64
N VAL A 201 13.05 -0.63 -22.57
CA VAL A 201 12.97 -1.52 -21.41
C VAL A 201 11.52 -1.78 -21.05
N LYS A 202 11.14 -3.06 -20.93
CA LYS A 202 9.79 -3.42 -20.52
C LYS A 202 9.56 -3.10 -19.04
N ARG A 203 8.36 -2.62 -18.71
CA ARG A 203 7.87 -2.58 -17.33
C ARG A 203 7.83 -3.99 -16.72
N GLY A 204 8.12 -4.11 -15.43
CA GLY A 204 7.99 -5.36 -14.67
C GLY A 204 8.50 -5.22 -13.24
N ASP A 205 9.01 -6.31 -12.68
CA ASP A 205 9.28 -6.55 -11.26
C ASP A 205 10.07 -5.46 -10.50
N CYS A 206 11.04 -4.82 -11.15
CA CYS A 206 11.82 -3.74 -10.56
C CYS A 206 11.31 -2.34 -10.96
N THR A 207 11.59 -1.36 -10.11
CA THR A 207 11.18 0.04 -10.29
C THR A 207 11.83 0.70 -11.50
N TYR A 208 11.19 1.74 -12.05
CA TYR A 208 11.78 2.60 -13.08
C TYR A 208 13.10 3.25 -12.60
N ARG A 209 13.22 3.50 -11.29
CA ARG A 209 14.44 4.01 -10.68
C ARG A 209 15.59 3.01 -10.79
N GLU A 210 15.39 1.77 -10.37
CA GLU A 210 16.41 0.71 -10.47
C GLU A 210 16.87 0.50 -11.91
N LYS A 211 15.92 0.46 -12.86
CA LYS A 211 16.23 0.39 -14.29
C LYS A 211 17.05 1.60 -14.76
N THR A 212 16.73 2.81 -14.30
CA THR A 212 17.47 4.04 -14.67
C THR A 212 18.86 4.12 -14.04
N VAL A 213 19.02 3.62 -12.81
CA VAL A 213 20.33 3.48 -12.15
C VAL A 213 21.20 2.51 -12.93
N LEU A 214 20.65 1.36 -13.35
CA LEU A 214 21.36 0.42 -14.22
C LEU A 214 21.70 1.08 -15.55
N ALA A 215 20.73 1.70 -16.24
CA ALA A 215 20.93 2.39 -17.51
C ALA A 215 22.08 3.42 -17.47
N SER A 216 22.19 4.16 -16.37
CA SER A 216 23.28 5.12 -16.13
C SER A 216 24.66 4.48 -16.17
N LYS A 217 24.82 3.25 -15.63
CA LYS A 217 26.10 2.52 -15.66
C LYS A 217 26.55 2.16 -17.08
N TYR A 218 25.62 2.01 -18.02
CA TYR A 218 25.89 1.58 -19.39
C TYR A 218 25.91 2.73 -20.40
N ASN A 219 26.00 4.00 -19.94
CA ASN A 219 26.18 5.19 -20.78
C ASN A 219 25.14 5.31 -21.92
N VAL A 220 23.87 5.06 -21.60
CA VAL A 220 22.76 5.27 -22.54
C VAL A 220 22.58 6.75 -22.87
N ARG A 221 21.97 7.03 -24.04
CA ARG A 221 21.56 8.38 -24.44
C ARG A 221 20.16 8.74 -23.98
N GLY A 222 19.34 7.76 -23.69
CA GLY A 222 17.99 7.91 -23.17
C GLY A 222 17.35 6.56 -22.89
N VAL A 223 16.21 6.56 -22.20
CA VAL A 223 15.46 5.35 -21.87
C VAL A 223 13.99 5.51 -22.27
N LEU A 224 13.47 4.50 -22.95
CA LEU A 224 12.05 4.33 -23.26
C LEU A 224 11.54 3.13 -22.47
N PHE A 225 10.79 3.41 -21.41
CA PHE A 225 10.04 2.37 -20.72
C PHE A 225 8.75 2.10 -21.48
N TYR A 226 8.33 0.85 -21.59
CA TYR A 226 7.00 0.56 -22.14
C TYR A 226 6.18 -0.31 -21.20
N ASN A 227 4.88 0.00 -21.13
CA ASN A 227 3.94 -0.76 -20.32
C ASN A 227 3.83 -2.20 -20.83
N ASP A 228 3.26 -3.13 -20.07
CA ASP A 228 3.35 -4.56 -20.37
C ASP A 228 2.10 -5.20 -20.96
N GLY A 229 0.99 -4.46 -21.04
CA GLY A 229 -0.24 -4.89 -21.72
C GLY A 229 -0.97 -6.05 -21.07
N ILE A 230 -0.72 -6.35 -19.79
CA ILE A 230 -1.37 -7.49 -19.12
C ILE A 230 -2.83 -7.21 -18.71
N SER A 231 -3.23 -5.93 -18.68
CA SER A 231 -4.60 -5.48 -18.40
C SER A 231 -4.89 -4.21 -19.19
N SER A 232 -6.18 -3.86 -19.34
CA SER A 232 -6.60 -2.66 -20.07
C SER A 232 -6.06 -1.34 -19.47
N GLU A 233 -5.77 -1.34 -18.17
CA GLU A 233 -5.14 -0.22 -17.46
C GLU A 233 -3.64 -0.12 -17.75
N ARG A 234 -3.01 -1.24 -18.13
CA ARG A 234 -1.57 -1.38 -18.41
C ARG A 234 -1.24 -1.31 -19.91
N GLU A 235 -2.12 -0.71 -20.69
CA GLU A 235 -1.93 -0.42 -22.11
C GLU A 235 -1.34 0.98 -22.37
N LYS A 236 -1.71 1.95 -21.53
CA LYS A 236 -1.35 3.38 -21.71
C LYS A 236 0.02 3.72 -21.11
N PRO A 237 0.66 4.84 -21.53
CA PRO A 237 1.83 5.36 -20.82
C PRO A 237 1.49 5.65 -19.36
N VAL A 238 2.45 5.39 -18.47
CA VAL A 238 2.32 5.69 -17.03
C VAL A 238 3.32 6.76 -16.65
N MET A 239 2.85 7.80 -15.96
CA MET A 239 3.72 8.81 -15.36
C MET A 239 4.27 8.28 -14.03
N ALA A 240 5.59 8.23 -13.90
CA ALA A 240 6.31 7.82 -12.70
C ALA A 240 7.67 8.55 -12.61
N GLY A 241 8.40 8.39 -11.50
CA GLY A 241 9.70 9.02 -11.26
C GLY A 241 10.92 8.19 -11.64
N VAL A 242 12.03 8.87 -11.94
CA VAL A 242 13.41 8.33 -12.11
C VAL A 242 14.40 9.16 -11.27
N PRO A 243 15.63 8.70 -10.95
CA PRO A 243 16.61 9.43 -10.12
C PRO A 243 16.67 10.94 -10.42
N THR A 244 16.66 11.82 -9.42
CA THR A 244 16.67 13.29 -9.63
C THR A 244 17.93 13.80 -10.31
N ASP A 245 18.99 13.02 -10.23
CA ASP A 245 20.28 13.27 -10.86
C ASP A 245 20.40 12.66 -12.26
N THR A 246 19.34 12.05 -12.80
CA THR A 246 19.29 11.49 -14.16
C THR A 246 19.74 12.53 -15.20
N LYS A 247 20.72 12.17 -16.03
CA LYS A 247 21.37 13.08 -17.01
C LYS A 247 20.91 12.87 -18.45
N PHE A 248 19.97 11.95 -18.68
CA PHE A 248 19.45 11.62 -20.00
C PHE A 248 17.91 11.59 -19.99
N PRO A 249 17.26 11.78 -21.15
CA PRO A 249 15.82 11.74 -21.26
C PRO A 249 15.25 10.34 -20.99
N CYS A 250 14.17 10.28 -20.23
CA CYS A 250 13.41 9.08 -19.91
C CYS A 250 11.92 9.30 -20.22
N PHE A 251 11.33 8.48 -21.08
CA PHE A 251 9.89 8.49 -21.37
C PHE A 251 9.25 7.14 -21.05
N SER A 252 7.96 7.16 -20.76
CA SER A 252 7.07 6.00 -20.66
C SER A 252 6.23 5.91 -21.91
N LEU A 253 6.07 4.71 -22.47
CA LEU A 253 5.33 4.41 -23.69
C LEU A 253 4.11 3.55 -23.38
N SER A 254 3.08 3.68 -24.22
CA SER A 254 2.03 2.67 -24.36
C SER A 254 2.65 1.31 -24.71
N TYR A 255 1.98 0.22 -24.33
CA TYR A 255 2.44 -1.13 -24.62
C TYR A 255 2.65 -1.32 -26.12
N GLN A 256 1.67 -0.93 -26.95
CA GLN A 256 1.73 -1.06 -28.39
C GLN A 256 2.91 -0.30 -29.01
N ALA A 257 3.13 0.97 -28.63
CA ALA A 257 4.24 1.76 -29.15
C ALA A 257 5.59 1.17 -28.75
N GLY A 258 5.72 0.73 -27.50
CA GLY A 258 6.94 0.11 -27.00
C GLY A 258 7.26 -1.23 -27.65
N LEU A 259 6.26 -2.08 -27.84
CA LEU A 259 6.42 -3.38 -28.50
C LEU A 259 6.90 -3.22 -29.94
N GLN A 260 6.33 -2.27 -30.68
CA GLN A 260 6.75 -1.97 -32.05
C GLN A 260 8.23 -1.57 -32.10
N LEU A 261 8.66 -0.68 -31.20
CA LEU A 261 10.06 -0.22 -31.14
C LEU A 261 11.00 -1.34 -30.69
N ALA A 262 10.62 -2.13 -29.69
CA ALA A 262 11.40 -3.26 -29.18
C ALA A 262 11.66 -4.34 -30.25
N GLN A 263 10.72 -4.57 -31.16
CA GLN A 263 10.85 -5.55 -32.24
C GLN A 263 11.71 -5.07 -33.42
N ASN A 264 11.94 -3.77 -33.56
CA ASN A 264 12.60 -3.16 -34.73
C ASN A 264 13.92 -2.46 -34.39
N THR A 265 14.57 -2.80 -33.28
CA THR A 265 15.71 -2.03 -32.75
C THR A 265 16.90 -1.90 -33.70
N GLN A 266 17.15 -2.92 -34.54
CA GLN A 266 18.25 -2.94 -35.50
C GLN A 266 18.13 -1.87 -36.60
N THR A 267 16.92 -1.40 -36.87
CA THR A 267 16.63 -0.44 -37.95
C THR A 267 16.01 0.85 -37.44
N THR A 268 15.97 1.01 -36.12
CA THR A 268 15.31 2.12 -35.44
C THR A 268 16.33 3.08 -34.83
N SER A 269 16.20 4.37 -35.17
CA SER A 269 16.75 5.47 -34.39
C SER A 269 15.65 6.31 -33.75
N ILE A 270 15.97 6.95 -32.62
CA ILE A 270 15.02 7.72 -31.81
C ILE A 270 15.53 9.14 -31.62
N VAL A 271 14.62 10.12 -31.68
CA VAL A 271 14.82 11.49 -31.20
C VAL A 271 13.91 11.71 -29.99
N MET A 272 14.49 12.10 -28.85
CA MET A 272 13.78 12.51 -27.64
C MET A 272 14.12 13.98 -27.38
N ASN A 273 13.11 14.83 -27.26
CA ASN A 273 13.27 16.21 -26.82
C ASN A 273 12.48 16.43 -25.55
N ILE A 274 13.19 16.71 -24.46
CA ILE A 274 12.62 17.13 -23.18
C ILE A 274 13.40 18.34 -22.69
N VAL A 275 12.66 19.42 -22.40
CA VAL A 275 13.22 20.65 -21.85
C VAL A 275 12.69 20.78 -20.44
N VAL A 276 13.57 20.55 -19.47
CA VAL A 276 13.24 20.63 -18.05
C VAL A 276 13.41 22.07 -17.57
N LYS A 277 12.45 22.56 -16.79
CA LYS A 277 12.52 23.83 -16.11
C LYS A 277 13.23 23.62 -14.76
N PRO A 278 14.35 24.30 -14.48
CA PRO A 278 14.97 24.24 -13.16
C PRO A 278 14.03 24.89 -12.14
N LEU A 279 13.61 24.12 -11.16
CA LEU A 279 12.78 24.58 -10.04
C LEU A 279 13.52 24.31 -8.72
N PRO A 280 13.47 25.24 -7.76
CA PRO A 280 13.95 24.95 -6.41
C PRO A 280 13.06 23.85 -5.77
N PRO A 281 13.60 23.09 -4.80
CA PRO A 281 12.78 22.22 -3.97
C PRO A 281 11.65 22.98 -3.28
N THR A 282 10.54 22.27 -3.03
CA THR A 282 9.42 22.78 -2.24
C THR A 282 9.64 22.39 -0.79
N ILE A 283 9.58 23.35 0.13
CA ILE A 283 9.60 23.05 1.57
C ILE A 283 8.21 22.54 1.96
N VAL A 284 8.14 21.30 2.41
CA VAL A 284 6.91 20.62 2.84
C VAL A 284 6.98 20.35 4.33
N THR A 285 5.83 20.14 4.96
CA THR A 285 5.70 20.01 6.42
C THR A 285 4.83 18.82 6.79
N ASN A 286 5.32 17.98 7.70
CA ASN A 286 4.44 17.12 8.52
C ASN A 286 4.03 17.89 9.78
N VAL A 287 2.82 17.65 10.29
CA VAL A 287 2.42 18.07 11.65
C VAL A 287 2.31 16.82 12.51
N CYS A 288 2.91 16.80 13.70
CA CYS A 288 2.73 15.71 14.64
C CYS A 288 2.34 16.24 16.01
N ALA A 289 1.54 15.48 16.76
CA ALA A 289 1.02 15.83 18.06
C ALA A 289 1.08 14.62 19.01
N ASP A 290 1.83 14.77 20.10
CA ASP A 290 2.06 13.73 21.10
C ASP A 290 1.16 13.92 22.32
N THR A 291 0.64 12.83 22.88
CA THR A 291 0.01 12.87 24.22
C THR A 291 1.03 13.26 25.29
N LYS A 292 0.60 14.08 26.26
CA LYS A 292 1.45 14.52 27.39
C LYS A 292 1.87 13.38 28.32
N THR A 293 1.07 12.31 28.35
CA THR A 293 1.29 11.12 29.17
C THR A 293 1.60 9.90 28.32
N GLY A 294 2.07 8.85 28.98
CA GLY A 294 2.46 7.58 28.36
C GLY A 294 3.98 7.45 28.21
N ASP A 295 4.45 6.21 28.16
CA ASP A 295 5.87 5.89 27.99
C ASP A 295 6.34 6.25 26.57
N LYS A 296 7.26 7.19 26.46
CA LYS A 296 7.83 7.61 25.16
C LYS A 296 8.61 6.50 24.47
N THR A 297 9.10 5.49 25.19
CA THR A 297 9.78 4.32 24.60
C THR A 297 8.80 3.33 23.94
N GLN A 298 7.49 3.59 24.06
CA GLN A 298 6.42 2.77 23.51
C GLN A 298 5.31 3.66 22.94
N THR A 299 5.36 3.87 21.64
CA THR A 299 4.51 4.84 20.94
C THR A 299 3.58 4.16 19.94
N ILE A 300 2.30 4.47 20.04
CA ILE A 300 1.28 4.21 19.03
C ILE A 300 1.27 5.40 18.08
N VAL A 301 1.66 5.19 16.83
CA VAL A 301 1.65 6.24 15.79
C VAL A 301 0.36 6.12 14.98
N ILE A 302 -0.31 7.24 14.75
CA ILE A 302 -1.54 7.34 13.96
C ILE A 302 -1.28 8.32 12.83
N GLY A 303 -1.54 7.90 11.60
CA GLY A 303 -1.17 8.63 10.38
C GLY A 303 -2.34 8.89 9.44
N SER A 304 -2.27 10.02 8.74
CA SER A 304 -3.07 10.36 7.55
C SER A 304 -2.33 11.46 6.78
N HIS A 305 -2.36 11.50 5.46
CA HIS A 305 -1.72 12.61 4.74
C HIS A 305 -2.65 13.81 4.56
N SER A 306 -2.04 14.99 4.47
CA SER A 306 -2.70 16.29 4.47
C SER A 306 -2.72 16.98 3.11
N ASP A 307 -1.84 16.55 2.19
CA ASP A 307 -1.84 16.99 0.81
C ASP A 307 -2.95 16.30 -0.02
N SER A 308 -3.20 16.88 -1.19
CA SER A 308 -4.02 16.29 -2.26
C SER A 308 -3.22 16.27 -3.55
N VAL A 309 -3.72 15.61 -4.59
CA VAL A 309 -3.25 15.87 -5.96
C VAL A 309 -3.59 17.30 -6.42
N ALA A 310 -2.88 17.78 -7.45
CA ALA A 310 -3.10 19.10 -8.05
C ALA A 310 -4.46 19.22 -8.78
N ALA A 311 -5.05 18.09 -9.18
CA ALA A 311 -6.26 18.07 -10.01
C ALA A 311 -7.55 18.46 -9.27
N GLY A 312 -7.59 18.32 -7.95
CA GLY A 312 -8.82 18.49 -7.18
C GLY A 312 -8.60 18.84 -5.72
N SER A 313 -9.72 19.03 -5.02
CA SER A 313 -9.70 19.42 -3.60
C SER A 313 -9.22 18.29 -2.70
N GLY A 314 -9.37 17.02 -3.09
CA GLY A 314 -8.85 15.89 -2.32
C GLY A 314 -9.67 15.59 -1.06
N ILE A 315 -10.98 15.76 -1.08
CA ILE A 315 -11.77 15.69 0.15
C ILE A 315 -11.86 14.28 0.69
N ASN A 316 -12.18 13.29 -0.12
CA ASN A 316 -12.01 11.91 0.31
C ASN A 316 -10.52 11.56 0.41
N ASP A 317 -9.71 12.04 -0.54
CA ASP A 317 -8.28 11.73 -0.66
C ASP A 317 -7.35 12.96 -0.45
N ASN A 318 -6.86 13.20 0.76
CA ASN A 318 -7.17 12.50 2.00
C ASN A 318 -7.62 13.46 3.11
N GLY A 319 -8.49 14.40 2.74
CA GLY A 319 -9.23 15.21 3.70
C GLY A 319 -9.99 14.36 4.71
N SER A 320 -10.49 13.20 4.28
CA SER A 320 -11.29 12.29 5.11
C SER A 320 -10.46 11.65 6.24
N GLY A 321 -9.27 11.13 5.94
CA GLY A 321 -8.34 10.63 6.96
C GLY A 321 -7.84 11.75 7.87
N THR A 322 -7.48 12.90 7.29
CA THR A 322 -7.01 14.07 8.03
C THR A 322 -8.05 14.59 9.04
N ALA A 323 -9.31 14.74 8.63
CA ALA A 323 -10.38 15.19 9.51
C ALA A 323 -10.69 14.15 10.60
N ALA A 324 -10.71 12.86 10.24
CA ALA A 324 -10.95 11.77 11.18
C ALA A 324 -9.91 11.76 12.31
N THR A 325 -8.62 11.79 11.96
CA THR A 325 -7.53 11.77 12.95
C THR A 325 -7.52 13.03 13.80
N LEU A 326 -7.93 14.18 13.27
CA LEU A 326 -8.03 15.45 14.02
C LEU A 326 -9.14 15.41 15.08
N VAL A 327 -10.31 14.85 14.75
CA VAL A 327 -11.40 14.64 15.72
C VAL A 327 -10.96 13.64 16.80
N ILE A 328 -10.39 12.50 16.40
CA ILE A 328 -9.95 11.47 17.35
C ILE A 328 -8.88 12.02 18.30
N ALA A 329 -7.90 12.77 17.79
CA ALA A 329 -6.86 13.40 18.62
C ALA A 329 -7.46 14.37 19.65
N THR A 330 -8.42 15.20 19.22
CA THR A 330 -9.09 16.17 20.09
C THR A 330 -9.91 15.48 21.19
N ASN A 331 -10.69 14.46 20.83
CA ASN A 331 -11.51 13.72 21.80
C ASN A 331 -10.65 12.89 22.75
N LEU A 332 -9.57 12.26 22.25
CA LEU A 332 -8.66 11.49 23.09
C LEU A 332 -7.97 12.39 24.13
N ASP A 333 -7.44 13.55 23.73
CA ASP A 333 -6.84 14.51 24.67
C ASP A 333 -7.84 14.98 25.72
N HIS A 334 -9.08 15.24 25.32
CA HIS A 334 -10.16 15.61 26.24
C HIS A 334 -10.40 14.53 27.32
N PHE A 335 -10.43 13.25 26.94
CA PHE A 335 -10.62 12.17 27.91
C PHE A 335 -9.39 11.92 28.78
N LEU A 336 -8.19 11.96 28.20
CA LEU A 336 -6.94 11.77 28.95
C LEU A 336 -6.67 12.91 29.95
N SER A 337 -6.98 14.16 29.59
CA SER A 337 -6.76 15.33 30.45
C SER A 337 -7.70 15.40 31.64
N LYS A 338 -8.91 14.82 31.53
CA LYS A 338 -9.89 14.80 32.61
C LYS A 338 -9.59 13.79 33.72
N GLN A 339 -8.64 12.88 33.52
CA GLN A 339 -8.22 11.82 34.46
C GLN A 339 -9.34 11.36 35.40
N SER A 340 -10.29 10.60 34.86
CA SER A 340 -11.45 10.11 35.61
C SER A 340 -11.37 8.61 35.83
N SER A 341 -12.09 8.09 36.83
CA SER A 341 -12.24 6.64 37.03
C SER A 341 -12.91 5.91 35.86
N VAL A 342 -13.46 6.67 34.90
CA VAL A 342 -14.20 6.15 33.74
C VAL A 342 -13.28 6.02 32.52
N TYR A 343 -12.18 6.78 32.45
CA TYR A 343 -11.21 6.72 31.34
C TYR A 343 -9.78 6.76 31.86
N SER A 344 -9.13 5.59 31.83
CA SER A 344 -7.76 5.42 32.34
C SER A 344 -6.74 6.09 31.42
N ALA A 345 -5.70 6.65 32.02
CA ALA A 345 -4.52 7.08 31.28
C ALA A 345 -3.88 5.89 30.56
N TYR A 346 -3.33 6.14 29.38
CA TYR A 346 -2.63 5.10 28.63
C TYR A 346 -1.21 4.89 29.16
N ALA A 347 -0.78 3.63 29.18
CA ALA A 347 0.60 3.27 29.46
C ALA A 347 1.56 3.72 28.34
N TYR A 348 1.04 3.86 27.13
CA TYR A 348 1.79 4.17 25.91
C TYR A 348 1.56 5.62 25.50
N ARG A 349 2.57 6.24 24.90
CA ARG A 349 2.36 7.53 24.23
C ARG A 349 1.58 7.31 22.93
N VAL A 350 0.65 8.19 22.62
CA VAL A 350 -0.01 8.24 21.31
C VAL A 350 0.50 9.45 20.55
N ARG A 351 0.93 9.22 19.31
CA ARG A 351 1.44 10.24 18.38
C ARG A 351 0.52 10.29 17.16
N PHE A 352 -0.18 11.39 16.97
CA PHE A 352 -0.88 11.67 15.71
C PHE A 352 0.06 12.41 14.77
N CYS A 353 0.07 12.06 13.50
CA CYS A 353 0.85 12.74 12.48
C CYS A 353 0.06 12.90 11.18
N TRP A 354 0.15 14.10 10.63
CA TRP A 354 -0.36 14.48 9.33
C TRP A 354 0.81 14.61 8.36
N TRP A 355 0.91 13.65 7.45
CA TRP A 355 2.03 13.56 6.51
C TRP A 355 1.84 14.57 5.38
N GLY A 356 2.93 15.20 4.95
CA GLY A 356 2.96 16.00 3.72
C GLY A 356 3.63 15.22 2.59
N ALA A 357 3.24 15.51 1.35
CA ALA A 357 3.82 14.91 0.15
C ALA A 357 3.67 13.37 0.10
N GLU A 358 2.53 12.83 0.55
CA GLU A 358 2.18 11.43 0.25
C GLU A 358 2.08 11.24 -1.26
N GLU A 359 1.43 12.20 -1.93
CA GLU A 359 1.08 12.08 -3.35
C GLU A 359 2.30 12.16 -4.26
N SER A 360 3.40 12.66 -3.70
CA SER A 360 4.73 12.69 -4.31
C SER A 360 5.56 11.45 -4.00
N GLY A 361 4.97 10.39 -3.43
CA GLY A 361 5.66 9.12 -3.11
C GLY A 361 5.99 8.93 -1.63
N LEU A 362 5.03 9.15 -0.72
CA LEU A 362 5.16 8.88 0.72
C LEU A 362 6.28 9.68 1.40
N VAL A 363 6.55 10.90 0.93
CA VAL A 363 7.79 11.61 1.26
C VAL A 363 7.83 11.98 2.73
N GLY A 364 6.72 12.50 3.27
CA GLY A 364 6.63 12.92 4.65
C GLY A 364 6.76 11.78 5.66
N SER A 365 6.05 10.67 5.45
CA SER A 365 6.14 9.50 6.35
C SER A 365 7.51 8.82 6.25
N THR A 366 8.11 8.76 5.06
CA THR A 366 9.46 8.24 4.89
C THR A 366 10.49 9.10 5.61
N GLU A 367 10.41 10.42 5.47
CA GLU A 367 11.28 11.36 6.18
C GLU A 367 11.14 11.23 7.71
N HIS A 368 9.92 11.01 8.20
CA HIS A 368 9.67 10.75 9.61
C HIS A 368 10.42 9.50 10.10
N ILE A 369 10.37 8.40 9.35
CA ILE A 369 11.10 7.16 9.68
C ILE A 369 12.61 7.33 9.49
N HIS A 370 13.08 8.07 8.49
CA HIS A 370 14.52 8.37 8.32
C HIS A 370 15.08 9.09 9.55
N ARG A 371 14.42 10.16 9.99
CA ARG A 371 14.78 10.86 11.23
C ARG A 371 14.76 9.91 12.42
N ALA A 372 13.75 9.04 12.49
CA ALA A 372 13.64 8.09 13.58
C ALA A 372 14.74 7.03 13.61
N ASN A 373 15.24 6.60 12.45
CA ASN A 373 16.34 5.63 12.36
C ASN A 373 17.67 6.21 12.87
N THR A 374 17.86 7.52 12.74
CA THR A 374 19.11 8.21 13.15
C THR A 374 19.01 8.90 14.50
N SER A 375 17.81 9.01 15.07
CA SER A 375 17.59 9.72 16.33
C SER A 375 18.17 8.97 17.52
N THR A 376 18.70 9.71 18.48
CA THR A 376 19.07 9.22 19.81
C THR A 376 18.09 9.67 20.90
N GLU A 377 17.16 10.56 20.56
CA GLU A 377 16.18 11.11 21.49
C GLU A 377 15.05 10.10 21.74
N ILE A 378 14.83 9.74 23.01
CA ILE A 378 13.76 8.83 23.42
C ILE A 378 12.39 9.36 22.96
N GLY A 379 11.64 8.49 22.29
CA GLY A 379 10.36 8.80 21.66
C GLY A 379 10.49 9.29 20.22
N ASN A 380 11.68 9.52 19.72
CA ASN A 380 11.89 9.86 18.32
C ASN A 380 12.73 8.80 17.62
N ARG A 381 12.88 7.60 18.18
CA ARG A 381 13.64 6.50 17.57
C ARG A 381 12.70 5.48 16.97
N THR A 382 13.09 4.83 15.89
CA THR A 382 12.27 3.77 15.26
C THR A 382 11.90 2.65 16.23
N ILE A 383 12.80 2.29 17.15
CA ILE A 383 12.56 1.25 18.18
C ILE A 383 11.51 1.65 19.22
N ASP A 384 11.19 2.94 19.34
CA ASP A 384 10.15 3.42 20.25
C ASP A 384 8.74 3.27 19.64
N TYR A 385 8.63 3.02 18.33
CA TYR A 385 7.36 2.90 17.63
C TYR A 385 6.87 1.46 17.64
N LEU A 386 5.70 1.21 18.22
CA LEU A 386 5.13 -0.13 18.34
C LEU A 386 4.20 -0.46 17.17
N VAL A 387 3.40 0.50 16.74
CA VAL A 387 2.37 0.33 15.71
C VAL A 387 2.15 1.63 14.97
N ASN A 388 1.84 1.54 13.67
CA ASN A 388 1.27 2.61 12.88
C ASN A 388 -0.17 2.25 12.45
N LEU A 389 -1.13 3.11 12.77
CA LEU A 389 -2.49 3.03 12.24
C LEU A 389 -2.66 4.12 11.20
N ASN A 390 -2.73 3.75 9.92
CA ASN A 390 -2.83 4.70 8.82
C ASN A 390 -4.26 4.76 8.27
N PHE A 391 -4.79 5.97 8.12
CA PHE A 391 -6.16 6.22 7.69
C PHE A 391 -6.19 7.05 6.42
N ASP A 392 -6.70 6.44 5.36
CA ASP A 392 -6.62 6.96 4.01
C ASP A 392 -7.87 6.59 3.21
N MET A 393 -8.54 7.61 2.67
CA MET A 393 -9.82 7.54 1.99
C MET A 393 -10.89 6.79 2.79
N LEU A 394 -11.43 7.43 3.83
CA LEU A 394 -12.44 6.84 4.73
C LEU A 394 -13.89 7.14 4.34
N ALA A 395 -14.16 7.80 3.21
CA ALA A 395 -15.48 8.34 2.92
C ALA A 395 -16.02 8.08 1.50
N SER A 396 -15.44 7.15 0.74
CA SER A 396 -15.80 6.89 -0.67
C SER A 396 -17.30 6.68 -0.90
N PRO A 397 -17.88 7.21 -1.99
CA PRO A 397 -19.34 7.22 -2.19
C PRO A 397 -19.93 5.85 -2.50
N ASN A 398 -19.21 4.98 -3.22
CA ASN A 398 -19.60 3.60 -3.55
C ASN A 398 -18.85 2.57 -2.69
N PHE A 399 -18.52 2.98 -1.48
CA PHE A 399 -17.78 2.34 -0.39
C PHE A 399 -17.64 0.81 -0.32
N VAL A 400 -16.57 0.39 0.35
CA VAL A 400 -16.44 -0.86 1.12
C VAL A 400 -15.90 -0.54 2.51
N ILE A 401 -16.23 -1.34 3.53
CA ILE A 401 -15.55 -1.30 4.84
C ILE A 401 -14.32 -2.21 4.71
N ALA A 402 -13.21 -1.66 4.22
CA ALA A 402 -12.02 -2.45 3.95
C ALA A 402 -11.00 -2.37 5.09
N ILE A 403 -10.52 -3.53 5.53
CA ILE A 403 -9.50 -3.70 6.58
C ILE A 403 -8.18 -4.06 5.91
N TYR A 404 -7.09 -3.37 6.24
CA TYR A 404 -5.78 -3.80 5.77
C TYR A 404 -5.41 -5.18 6.31
N ASP A 405 -5.14 -6.12 5.42
CA ASP A 405 -4.89 -7.52 5.74
C ASP A 405 -3.42 -7.76 6.06
N GLY A 406 -3.13 -7.99 7.33
CA GLY A 406 -1.80 -8.29 7.85
C GLY A 406 -1.09 -9.46 7.16
N ASN A 407 -1.82 -10.41 6.55
CA ASN A 407 -1.19 -11.51 5.81
C ASN A 407 -0.49 -11.04 4.52
N THR A 408 -0.86 -9.86 4.02
CA THR A 408 -0.31 -9.27 2.79
C THR A 408 0.84 -8.30 3.06
N ALA A 409 1.19 -8.06 4.34
CA ALA A 409 2.25 -7.13 4.72
C ALA A 409 3.64 -7.55 4.20
N ASN A 410 3.85 -8.82 3.84
CA ASN A 410 5.10 -9.28 3.21
C ASN A 410 5.35 -8.65 1.83
N ASN A 411 4.33 -8.12 1.15
CA ASN A 411 4.45 -7.56 -0.19
C ASN A 411 5.45 -6.40 -0.29
N VAL A 412 5.70 -5.70 0.83
CA VAL A 412 6.60 -4.54 0.94
C VAL A 412 7.93 -4.84 1.63
N SER A 413 8.37 -6.11 1.65
CA SER A 413 9.63 -6.56 2.29
C SER A 413 9.69 -6.35 3.81
N THR A 414 8.55 -6.45 4.48
CA THR A 414 8.40 -6.29 5.94
C THR A 414 9.08 -7.41 6.73
N PRO A 415 9.81 -7.09 7.81
CA PRO A 415 10.28 -8.08 8.79
C PRO A 415 9.15 -8.95 9.35
N LEU A 416 9.38 -10.26 9.45
CA LEU A 416 8.37 -11.24 9.89
C LEU A 416 7.76 -10.91 11.26
N SER A 417 8.52 -10.28 12.17
CA SER A 417 8.05 -9.89 13.50
C SER A 417 6.91 -8.87 13.46
N ALA A 418 6.85 -8.00 12.44
CA ALA A 418 5.76 -7.04 12.26
C ALA A 418 4.51 -7.66 11.63
N ILE A 419 4.67 -8.68 10.78
CA ILE A 419 3.54 -9.36 10.11
C ILE A 419 2.59 -9.98 11.14
N VAL A 420 3.13 -10.62 12.18
CA VAL A 420 2.33 -11.26 13.24
C VAL A 420 1.43 -10.26 13.95
N GLY A 421 1.95 -9.08 14.30
CA GLY A 421 1.17 -8.01 14.92
C GLY A 421 0.11 -7.46 13.97
N SER A 422 0.44 -7.24 12.69
CA SER A 422 -0.53 -6.75 11.69
C SER A 422 -1.70 -7.72 11.50
N ILE A 423 -1.45 -9.04 11.53
CA ILE A 423 -2.52 -10.06 11.49
C ILE A 423 -3.42 -9.96 12.73
N LYS A 424 -2.85 -9.73 13.93
CA LYS A 424 -3.64 -9.55 15.15
C LYS A 424 -4.56 -8.31 15.07
N LEU A 425 -4.06 -7.20 14.52
CA LEU A 425 -4.86 -5.99 14.31
C LEU A 425 -5.98 -6.23 13.28
N THR A 426 -5.69 -6.98 12.22
CA THR A 426 -6.71 -7.40 11.23
C THR A 426 -7.85 -8.15 11.91
N GLN A 427 -7.53 -9.14 12.76
CA GLN A 427 -8.53 -9.91 13.50
C GLN A 427 -9.31 -9.06 14.49
N LEU A 428 -8.68 -8.07 15.11
CA LEU A 428 -9.34 -7.15 16.02
C LEU A 428 -10.39 -6.28 15.30
N PHE A 429 -10.10 -5.78 14.10
CA PHE A 429 -11.11 -5.10 13.28
C PHE A 429 -12.21 -6.05 12.80
N ILE A 430 -11.86 -7.25 12.32
CA ILE A 430 -12.85 -8.26 11.91
C ILE A 430 -13.83 -8.54 13.06
N ASN A 431 -13.32 -8.71 14.28
CA ASN A 431 -14.13 -8.93 15.47
C ASN A 431 -15.03 -7.71 15.78
N TYR A 432 -14.50 -6.49 15.68
CA TYR A 432 -15.28 -5.26 15.87
C TYR A 432 -16.49 -5.19 14.92
N PHE A 433 -16.29 -5.41 13.61
CA PHE A 433 -17.39 -5.34 12.64
C PHE A 433 -18.33 -6.55 12.75
N THR A 434 -17.80 -7.76 12.96
CA THR A 434 -18.60 -8.98 13.07
C THR A 434 -19.54 -8.94 14.29
N THR A 435 -19.05 -8.47 15.44
CA THR A 435 -19.87 -8.35 16.66
C THR A 435 -20.99 -7.30 16.51
N LYS A 436 -20.80 -6.32 15.62
CA LYS A 436 -21.82 -5.32 15.25
C LYS A 436 -22.67 -5.73 14.04
N ASN A 437 -22.51 -6.95 13.53
CA ASN A 437 -23.19 -7.46 12.34
C ASN A 437 -23.00 -6.56 11.10
N MET A 438 -21.81 -5.99 10.94
CA MET A 438 -21.43 -5.12 9.82
C MET A 438 -20.61 -5.89 8.77
N PRO A 439 -20.73 -5.54 7.47
CA PRO A 439 -19.90 -6.12 6.43
C PRO A 439 -18.45 -5.62 6.56
N TRP A 440 -17.53 -6.40 6.03
CA TRP A 440 -16.14 -5.98 5.83
C TRP A 440 -15.53 -6.69 4.61
N ASP A 441 -14.48 -6.09 4.06
CA ASP A 441 -13.65 -6.62 2.98
C ASP A 441 -12.16 -6.52 3.36
N SER A 442 -11.32 -7.29 2.66
CA SER A 442 -9.86 -7.22 2.81
C SER A 442 -9.28 -6.17 1.85
N LYS A 443 -8.34 -5.35 2.35
CA LYS A 443 -7.48 -4.47 1.56
C LYS A 443 -6.05 -4.97 1.70
N ILE A 444 -5.36 -5.13 0.57
CA ILE A 444 -3.96 -5.57 0.58
C ILE A 444 -3.04 -4.41 1.02
N PHE A 445 -1.93 -4.76 1.67
CA PHE A 445 -0.79 -3.87 1.82
C PHE A 445 0.01 -3.86 0.51
N ASP A 446 -0.42 -3.04 -0.44
CA ASP A 446 0.28 -2.79 -1.71
C ASP A 446 1.36 -1.71 -1.59
N GLY A 447 1.39 -1.01 -0.45
CA GLY A 447 2.31 0.06 -0.13
C GLY A 447 1.92 1.43 -0.68
N ARG A 448 0.75 1.60 -1.31
CA ARG A 448 0.31 2.88 -1.91
C ARG A 448 -0.09 3.96 -0.90
N SER A 449 0.35 3.90 0.35
CA SER A 449 0.04 4.90 1.39
C SER A 449 1.09 4.85 2.52
N ASP A 450 1.02 5.80 3.44
CA ASP A 450 2.07 6.12 4.43
C ASP A 450 2.39 5.01 5.45
N TYR A 451 1.63 3.91 5.49
CA TYR A 451 2.03 2.73 6.26
C TYR A 451 3.28 2.05 5.67
N GLY A 452 3.59 2.27 4.38
CA GLY A 452 4.68 1.59 3.66
C GLY A 452 6.03 1.73 4.37
N PRO A 453 6.52 2.96 4.63
CA PRO A 453 7.78 3.20 5.36
C PRO A 453 7.84 2.56 6.75
N PHE A 454 6.71 2.52 7.46
CA PHE A 454 6.62 1.88 8.79
C PHE A 454 6.73 0.36 8.68
N LEU A 455 5.97 -0.26 7.78
CA LEU A 455 6.03 -1.69 7.49
C LEU A 455 7.44 -2.11 7.08
N PHE A 456 8.11 -1.33 6.23
CA PHE A 456 9.50 -1.60 5.82
C PHE A 456 10.46 -1.55 7.02
N ALA A 457 10.27 -0.58 7.91
CA ALA A 457 11.07 -0.42 9.11
C ALA A 457 10.82 -1.49 10.19
N GLY A 458 9.89 -2.42 9.96
CA GLY A 458 9.55 -3.47 10.93
C GLY A 458 8.59 -3.03 12.02
N ILE A 459 7.80 -1.99 11.75
CA ILE A 459 6.73 -1.52 12.63
C ILE A 459 5.42 -2.15 12.16
N VAL A 460 4.67 -2.74 13.09
CA VAL A 460 3.33 -3.29 12.83
C VAL A 460 2.44 -2.19 12.27
N CYS A 461 1.67 -2.50 11.22
CA CYS A 461 0.73 -1.55 10.63
C CYS A 461 -0.69 -2.13 10.53
N SER A 462 -1.68 -1.25 10.55
CA SER A 462 -3.07 -1.54 10.21
C SER A 462 -3.78 -0.24 9.80
N GLY A 463 -5.06 -0.34 9.47
CA GLY A 463 -5.87 0.80 9.06
C GLY A 463 -7.16 0.36 8.41
N LEU A 464 -7.89 1.34 7.90
CA LEU A 464 -9.17 1.17 7.23
C LEU A 464 -9.21 2.01 5.95
N SER A 465 -10.12 1.66 5.05
CA SER A 465 -10.34 2.37 3.79
C SER A 465 -11.78 2.14 3.33
N ALA A 466 -12.40 3.18 2.78
CA ALA A 466 -13.70 3.11 2.10
C ALA A 466 -13.60 2.58 0.66
N GLY A 467 -12.39 2.36 0.15
CA GLY A 467 -12.16 1.80 -1.19
C GLY A 467 -11.86 2.87 -2.23
N VAL A 468 -11.06 2.54 -3.23
CA VAL A 468 -10.46 3.52 -4.17
C VAL A 468 -10.90 3.24 -5.61
N ASP A 469 -10.09 2.48 -6.34
CA ASP A 469 -10.15 2.31 -7.80
C ASP A 469 -10.76 0.98 -8.25
N LEU A 470 -10.94 0.01 -7.34
CA LEU A 470 -11.57 -1.26 -7.67
C LEU A 470 -13.08 -1.14 -7.87
N THR A 471 -13.63 -2.02 -8.72
CA THR A 471 -15.06 -2.09 -9.03
C THR A 471 -15.83 -2.92 -8.00
N LYS A 472 -16.91 -2.35 -7.45
CA LYS A 472 -17.82 -3.06 -6.56
C LYS A 472 -18.54 -4.19 -7.28
N THR A 473 -18.44 -5.41 -6.76
CA THR A 473 -19.17 -6.55 -7.32
C THR A 473 -20.64 -6.55 -6.91
N LYS A 474 -21.47 -7.30 -7.64
CA LYS A 474 -22.87 -7.50 -7.28
C LYS A 474 -23.01 -8.19 -5.93
N GLU A 475 -22.15 -9.15 -5.63
CA GLU A 475 -22.14 -9.88 -4.36
C GLU A 475 -21.81 -8.96 -3.18
N GLN A 476 -20.83 -8.06 -3.36
CA GLN A 476 -20.53 -7.02 -2.38
C GLN A 476 -21.74 -6.10 -2.19
N ARG A 477 -22.30 -5.54 -3.27
CA ARG A 477 -23.49 -4.68 -3.19
C ARG A 477 -24.62 -5.36 -2.40
N ASP A 478 -24.96 -6.60 -2.78
CA ASP A 478 -26.04 -7.39 -2.15
C ASP A 478 -25.73 -7.68 -0.67
N ARG A 479 -24.46 -7.93 -0.30
CA ARG A 479 -24.05 -8.14 1.10
C ARG A 479 -24.20 -6.87 1.94
N TYR A 480 -23.71 -5.72 1.44
CA TYR A 480 -23.77 -4.45 2.17
C TYR A 480 -25.23 -3.99 2.33
N TYR A 481 -26.04 -4.06 1.26
CA TYR A 481 -27.47 -3.74 1.32
C TYR A 481 -28.20 -4.47 2.46
N ARG A 482 -27.91 -5.75 2.65
CA ARG A 482 -28.54 -6.56 3.71
C ARG A 482 -28.05 -6.20 5.12
N LEU A 483 -26.77 -5.86 5.28
CA LEU A 483 -26.16 -5.66 6.60
C LEU A 483 -26.19 -4.21 7.07
N LEU A 484 -26.37 -3.24 6.15
CA LEU A 484 -26.40 -1.81 6.43
C LEU A 484 -27.77 -1.18 6.14
N ASN A 485 -28.86 -1.94 6.34
CA ASN A 485 -30.23 -1.44 6.23
C ASN A 485 -30.50 -0.68 4.91
N GLU A 486 -30.31 -1.39 3.79
CA GLU A 486 -30.54 -0.92 2.41
C GLU A 486 -29.46 -0.01 1.81
N GLU A 487 -28.35 0.24 2.53
CA GLU A 487 -27.17 0.90 1.97
C GLU A 487 -26.19 -0.10 1.36
N GLY A 488 -26.23 -0.27 0.04
CA GLY A 488 -25.37 -1.22 -0.69
C GLY A 488 -24.38 -0.63 -1.69
N GLY A 489 -24.55 0.63 -2.08
CA GLY A 489 -23.88 1.22 -3.23
C GLY A 489 -24.37 0.66 -4.57
N MET A 490 -23.56 0.84 -5.63
CA MET A 490 -23.82 0.42 -7.00
C MET A 490 -22.84 -0.68 -7.44
N ALA A 491 -23.39 -1.79 -7.93
CA ALA A 491 -22.59 -2.86 -8.55
C ALA A 491 -22.05 -2.43 -9.91
N ASN A 492 -20.89 -2.95 -10.29
CA ASN A 492 -20.19 -2.66 -11.54
C ASN A 492 -19.75 -1.19 -11.69
N VAL A 493 -19.63 -0.48 -10.58
CA VAL A 493 -19.08 0.88 -10.51
C VAL A 493 -17.87 0.85 -9.57
N VAL A 494 -16.84 1.64 -9.87
CA VAL A 494 -15.67 1.83 -8.99
C VAL A 494 -16.08 2.36 -7.61
N TYR A 495 -15.29 2.09 -6.57
CA TYR A 495 -15.59 2.54 -5.21
C TYR A 495 -15.56 4.07 -5.08
N ASP A 496 -14.57 4.73 -5.67
CA ASP A 496 -14.47 6.19 -5.76
C ASP A 496 -14.22 6.63 -7.21
N PRO A 497 -15.27 7.10 -7.92
CA PRO A 497 -15.15 7.58 -9.29
C PRO A 497 -14.43 8.93 -9.40
N CYS A 498 -14.16 9.61 -8.29
CA CYS A 498 -13.51 10.92 -8.23
C CYS A 498 -12.09 10.87 -7.66
N TYR A 499 -11.56 9.69 -7.35
CA TYR A 499 -10.15 9.50 -6.96
C TYR A 499 -9.20 10.23 -7.92
N HIS A 500 -8.32 11.07 -7.37
CA HIS A 500 -7.39 11.95 -8.10
C HIS A 500 -8.02 12.89 -9.14
N GLN A 501 -9.31 13.24 -8.99
CA GLN A 501 -10.03 14.10 -9.93
C GLN A 501 -10.58 15.36 -9.28
N GLN A 502 -10.94 16.34 -10.11
CA GLN A 502 -11.51 17.61 -9.66
C GLN A 502 -12.80 17.44 -8.85
N CYS A 503 -13.56 16.37 -9.10
CA CYS A 503 -14.81 16.10 -8.39
C CYS A 503 -14.63 15.50 -6.99
N ASP A 504 -13.39 15.24 -6.53
CA ASP A 504 -13.14 14.85 -5.13
C ASP A 504 -13.34 16.03 -4.18
N THR A 505 -14.60 16.23 -3.82
CA THR A 505 -15.20 17.37 -3.14
C THR A 505 -16.06 16.89 -1.98
N ILE A 506 -16.62 17.80 -1.18
CA ILE A 506 -17.50 17.44 -0.07
C ILE A 506 -18.77 16.70 -0.55
N GLU A 507 -19.15 16.85 -1.80
CA GLU A 507 -20.26 16.13 -2.44
C GLU A 507 -19.91 14.66 -2.79
N ASN A 508 -18.63 14.29 -2.74
CA ASN A 508 -18.12 12.95 -3.08
C ASN A 508 -17.94 12.04 -1.86
N ILE A 509 -18.79 12.19 -0.82
CA ILE A 509 -18.64 11.40 0.41
C ILE A 509 -19.90 10.62 0.80
N ASN A 510 -19.71 9.43 1.37
CA ASN A 510 -20.76 8.72 2.10
C ASN A 510 -20.62 8.97 3.62
N PRO A 511 -21.47 9.81 4.23
CA PRO A 511 -21.33 10.21 5.63
C PRO A 511 -21.58 9.05 6.63
N VAL A 512 -22.46 8.10 6.28
CA VAL A 512 -22.79 6.96 7.16
C VAL A 512 -21.59 6.03 7.30
N ILE A 513 -20.99 5.67 6.17
CA ILE A 513 -19.80 4.82 6.15
C ILE A 513 -18.61 5.53 6.77
N TYR A 514 -18.49 6.82 6.51
CA TYR A 514 -17.43 7.61 7.09
C TYR A 514 -17.49 7.60 8.62
N GLU A 515 -18.66 7.83 9.23
CA GLU A 515 -18.83 7.73 10.67
C GLU A 515 -18.49 6.32 11.21
N ILE A 516 -18.94 5.26 10.53
CA ILE A 516 -18.65 3.87 10.91
C ILE A 516 -17.13 3.61 10.95
N LEU A 517 -16.40 4.03 9.93
CA LEU A 517 -14.96 3.81 9.83
C LEU A 517 -14.18 4.64 10.86
N VAL A 518 -14.56 5.90 11.11
CA VAL A 518 -13.90 6.74 12.13
C VAL A 518 -14.17 6.20 13.54
N LYS A 519 -15.38 5.70 13.82
CA LYS A 519 -15.70 5.00 15.08
C LYS A 519 -14.85 3.76 15.27
N ALA A 520 -14.66 2.95 14.22
CA ALA A 520 -13.81 1.78 14.27
C ALA A 520 -12.32 2.14 14.51
N ALA A 521 -11.83 3.20 13.85
CA ALA A 521 -10.49 3.73 14.07
C ALA A 521 -10.28 4.16 15.54
N ALA A 522 -11.24 4.93 16.09
CA ALA A 522 -11.25 5.35 17.48
C ALA A 522 -11.26 4.15 18.45
N TYR A 523 -12.09 3.15 18.19
CA TYR A 523 -12.12 1.90 18.98
C TYR A 523 -10.75 1.21 19.00
N MET A 524 -10.09 1.11 17.85
CA MET A 524 -8.78 0.48 17.74
C MET A 524 -7.73 1.23 18.58
N ILE A 525 -7.71 2.57 18.47
CA ILE A 525 -6.78 3.41 19.24
C ILE A 525 -7.01 3.22 20.74
N GLU A 526 -8.28 3.21 21.18
CA GLU A 526 -8.62 3.01 22.59
C GLU A 526 -8.24 1.63 23.11
N TYR A 527 -8.57 0.58 22.34
CA TYR A 527 -8.23 -0.80 22.71
C TYR A 527 -6.72 -0.99 22.89
N LEU A 528 -5.91 -0.45 21.97
CA LEU A 528 -4.44 -0.58 22.05
C LEU A 528 -3.87 0.28 23.20
N GLY A 529 -4.41 1.48 23.42
CA GLY A 529 -3.99 2.37 24.50
C GLY A 529 -4.25 1.81 25.91
N GLN A 530 -5.29 0.97 26.05
CA GLN A 530 -5.70 0.33 27.30
C GLN A 530 -5.13 -1.09 27.48
N LEU A 531 -4.44 -1.65 26.50
CA LEU A 531 -3.83 -2.97 26.63
C LEU A 531 -2.72 -2.94 27.70
N ASN A 532 -2.61 -3.98 28.53
CA ASN A 532 -1.60 -4.01 29.60
C ASN A 532 -0.16 -4.16 29.08
N ASP A 533 0.04 -5.00 28.05
CA ASP A 533 1.36 -5.24 27.44
C ASP A 533 1.24 -5.32 25.91
N LEU A 534 1.12 -4.14 25.30
CA LEU A 534 0.99 -3.96 23.86
C LEU A 534 2.21 -4.48 23.12
N LYS A 535 3.43 -4.24 23.62
CA LYS A 535 4.66 -4.64 22.93
C LYS A 535 4.75 -6.15 22.80
N THR A 536 4.55 -6.91 23.89
CA THR A 536 4.57 -8.38 23.81
C THR A 536 3.39 -8.92 23.02
N TRP A 537 2.22 -8.27 23.09
CA TRP A 537 1.07 -8.66 22.29
C TRP A 537 1.33 -8.47 20.78
N LEU A 538 1.94 -7.37 20.36
CA LEU A 538 2.29 -7.13 18.96
C LEU A 538 3.46 -8.01 18.49
N TYR A 539 4.49 -8.15 19.33
CA TYR A 539 5.76 -8.80 19.00
C TYR A 539 6.07 -9.95 19.97
N PRO A 540 5.34 -11.08 19.90
CA PRO A 540 5.51 -12.19 20.85
C PRO A 540 6.91 -12.83 20.82
N ASN A 541 7.66 -12.63 19.73
CA ASN A 541 9.03 -13.12 19.55
C ASN A 541 10.07 -11.98 19.57
N GLY A 542 9.70 -10.80 20.08
CA GLY A 542 10.53 -9.60 20.04
C GLY A 542 10.36 -8.77 18.76
N GLN A 543 10.60 -7.46 18.88
CA GLN A 543 10.53 -6.51 17.78
C GLN A 543 11.86 -6.51 17.01
N THR A 544 11.79 -6.52 15.69
CA THR A 544 12.97 -6.37 14.82
C THR A 544 12.76 -5.15 13.95
N THR A 545 13.55 -4.09 14.20
CA THR A 545 13.52 -2.89 13.38
C THR A 545 14.57 -2.94 12.29
N ARG A 546 14.27 -2.34 11.13
CA ARG A 546 15.19 -2.20 10.01
C ARG A 546 15.38 -0.71 9.72
N SER A 547 16.63 -0.30 9.51
CA SER A 547 16.88 1.03 8.94
C SER A 547 16.40 1.04 7.50
N LEU A 548 15.64 2.08 7.13
CA LEU A 548 15.47 2.42 5.72
C LEU A 548 16.87 2.55 5.10
N PRO A 549 17.07 2.12 3.83
CA PRO A 549 18.32 2.40 3.15
C PRO A 549 18.58 3.91 3.22
N SER A 550 19.84 4.34 3.26
CA SER A 550 20.20 5.76 3.21
C SER A 550 19.78 6.34 1.86
N LEU A 551 18.50 6.64 1.73
CA LEU A 551 17.88 7.25 0.58
C LEU A 551 17.89 8.73 0.87
N ASN A 552 18.52 9.50 -0.02
CA ASN A 552 18.33 10.94 -0.01
C ASN A 552 16.82 11.19 -0.11
N ILE A 553 16.27 12.26 0.48
CA ILE A 553 14.85 12.58 0.28
C ILE A 553 14.49 12.68 -1.20
N ASN A 554 15.48 13.06 -2.00
CA ASN A 554 15.45 12.98 -3.45
C ASN A 554 15.12 11.59 -3.98
N ASP A 555 15.62 10.53 -3.36
CA ASP A 555 15.31 9.14 -3.72
C ASP A 555 13.93 8.68 -3.25
N VAL A 556 13.35 9.32 -2.24
CA VAL A 556 12.01 8.99 -1.70
C VAL A 556 10.91 9.45 -2.65
N VAL A 557 10.98 10.70 -3.14
CA VAL A 557 10.04 11.25 -4.14
C VAL A 557 9.94 10.39 -5.41
N LEU A 558 11.00 9.65 -5.69
CA LEU A 558 11.19 8.87 -6.92
C LEU A 558 10.87 7.40 -6.73
N ASN A 559 10.90 6.98 -5.47
CA ASN A 559 10.63 5.64 -5.05
C ASN A 559 9.13 5.49 -4.87
N ASN A 560 8.47 5.19 -5.99
CA ASN A 560 7.39 4.21 -6.00
C ASN A 560 7.89 2.82 -5.55
N TYR A 561 8.79 2.71 -4.55
CA TYR A 561 9.23 1.41 -3.97
C TYR A 561 8.02 0.57 -3.59
N TYR A 562 6.95 1.27 -3.25
CA TYR A 562 5.67 0.72 -2.90
C TYR A 562 4.67 0.68 -4.07
N ARG A 563 4.57 1.72 -4.90
CA ARG A 563 3.59 1.73 -6.01
C ARG A 563 3.98 0.87 -7.23
N ALA A 564 5.21 0.35 -7.31
CA ALA A 564 5.74 -0.27 -8.55
C ALA A 564 5.29 -1.71 -8.82
N LYS A 565 4.83 -2.47 -7.81
CA LYS A 565 4.47 -3.87 -8.07
C LYS A 565 3.19 -4.02 -8.88
N ASP A 566 2.21 -3.13 -8.73
CA ASP A 566 0.85 -3.40 -9.26
C ASP A 566 0.09 -2.21 -9.90
N LEU A 567 0.72 -1.03 -10.17
CA LEU A 567 0.04 0.06 -10.93
C LEU A 567 0.11 -0.09 -12.44
#